data_AF-A0A2V5ZC51-F1
#
_entry.id   AF-A0A2V5ZC51-F1
#
_cell.length_a   1.000
_cell.length_b   1.000
_cell.length_c   1.000
_cell.angle_alpha   90.00
_cell.angle_beta   90.00
_cell.angle_gamma   90.00
#
_symmetry.space_group_name_H-M   'P 1'
#
loop_
_entity.id
_entity.type
_entity.pdbx_description
1 polymer ?
#
loop_
_entity_poly.entity_id
_entity_poly.type
_entity_poly.pdbx_seq_one_letter_code
_entity_poly.pdbx_strand_id
1 'polypeptide(L)'
;MKSKRAHILLPYDLVKEIDSIVGPRGRSAFLVETAREAVRRRKLLRFLESDTPAWKDAAHPELVPGAARWVHELRQESESKRTSKRRRSKK
;
A
#
# COMPACT_ATOMS: atom_id res chain seq x y z
N MET A 1 -16.06 -11.82 3.81
CA MET A 1 -16.41 -10.37 3.68
C MET A 1 -17.88 -10.27 3.31
N LYS A 2 -18.68 -9.43 3.98
CA LYS A 2 -20.08 -9.19 3.56
C LYS A 2 -20.09 -8.35 2.29
N SER A 3 -20.77 -8.82 1.24
CA SER A 3 -21.00 -8.07 0.01
C SER A 3 -22.44 -7.54 -0.01
N LYS A 4 -22.62 -6.35 -0.58
CA LYS A 4 -23.94 -5.76 -0.84
C LYS A 4 -24.05 -5.49 -2.34
N ARG A 5 -25.12 -5.95 -2.97
CA ARG A 5 -25.37 -5.68 -4.40
C ARG A 5 -25.76 -4.21 -4.56
N ALA A 6 -25.12 -3.54 -5.51
CA ALA A 6 -25.47 -2.18 -5.94
C ALA A 6 -25.85 -2.24 -7.42
N HIS A 7 -27.00 -1.66 -7.78
CA HIS A 7 -27.38 -1.44 -9.17
C HIS A 7 -26.82 -0.10 -9.62
N ILE A 8 -26.03 -0.13 -10.70
CA ILE A 8 -25.36 1.06 -11.26
C ILE A 8 -25.68 1.08 -12.76
N LEU A 9 -26.08 2.25 -13.26
CA LEU A 9 -26.26 2.48 -14.69
C LEU A 9 -24.93 2.93 -15.27
N LEU A 10 -24.47 2.25 -16.32
CA LEU A 10 -23.26 2.59 -17.06
C LEU A 10 -23.63 2.85 -18.52
N PRO A 11 -23.03 3.87 -19.16
CA PRO A 11 -23.16 4.08 -20.59
C PRO A 11 -22.78 2.82 -21.39
N TYR A 12 -23.50 2.57 -22.49
CA TYR A 12 -23.33 1.35 -23.27
C TYR A 12 -21.92 1.25 -23.90
N ASP A 13 -21.43 2.36 -24.42
CA ASP A 13 -20.08 2.51 -24.97
C ASP A 13 -18.99 2.14 -23.96
N LEU A 14 -19.10 2.63 -22.72
CA LEU A 14 -18.16 2.31 -21.65
C LEU A 14 -18.20 0.82 -21.29
N VAL A 15 -19.38 0.20 -21.23
CA VAL A 15 -19.49 -1.23 -20.95
C VAL A 15 -18.81 -2.05 -22.05
N LYS A 16 -19.02 -1.66 -23.32
CA LYS A 16 -18.41 -2.32 -24.47
C LYS A 16 -16.89 -2.18 -24.48
N GLU A 17 -16.37 -1.02 -24.09
CA GLU A 17 -14.94 -0.80 -23.95
C GLU A 17 -14.35 -1.67 -22.82
N ILE A 18 -14.98 -1.68 -21.65
CA ILE A 18 -14.55 -2.54 -20.53
C ILE A 18 -14.52 -4.01 -20.97
N ASP A 19 -15.56 -4.48 -21.66
CA ASP A 19 -15.59 -5.84 -22.21
C ASP A 19 -14.44 -6.18 -23.12
N SER A 20 -14.04 -5.24 -23.97
CA SER A 20 -12.92 -5.45 -24.88
C SER A 20 -11.60 -5.63 -24.14
N ILE A 21 -11.45 -5.00 -22.97
CA ILE A 21 -10.23 -5.03 -22.16
C ILE A 21 -10.18 -6.28 -21.27
N VAL A 22 -11.25 -6.55 -20.51
CA VAL A 22 -11.24 -7.62 -19.49
C VAL A 22 -11.86 -8.93 -19.95
N GLY A 23 -12.50 -8.95 -21.12
CA GLY A 23 -13.13 -10.14 -21.66
C GLY A 23 -14.33 -10.64 -20.86
N PRO A 24 -14.83 -11.85 -21.18
CA PRO A 24 -16.04 -12.38 -20.57
C PRO A 24 -15.86 -12.62 -19.07
N ARG A 25 -16.86 -12.20 -18.27
CA ARG A 25 -16.95 -12.34 -16.80
C ARG A 25 -15.95 -11.50 -15.99
N GLY A 26 -15.12 -10.66 -16.63
CA GLY A 26 -14.14 -9.80 -15.94
C GLY A 26 -14.70 -8.49 -15.37
N ARG A 27 -15.90 -8.05 -15.80
CA ARG A 27 -16.44 -6.72 -15.46
C ARG A 27 -16.53 -6.43 -13.97
N SER A 28 -17.01 -7.38 -13.17
CA SER A 28 -17.22 -7.16 -11.74
C SER A 28 -15.89 -7.01 -10.99
N ALA A 29 -14.90 -7.84 -11.33
CA ALA A 29 -13.56 -7.76 -10.78
C ALA A 29 -12.91 -6.41 -11.13
N PHE A 30 -12.96 -6.03 -12.41
CA PHE A 30 -12.46 -4.75 -12.89
C PHE A 30 -13.06 -3.57 -12.12
N LEU A 31 -14.39 -3.47 -12.07
CA LEU A 31 -15.07 -2.37 -11.38
C LEU A 31 -14.73 -2.32 -9.89
N VAL A 32 -14.61 -3.47 -9.22
CA VAL A 32 -14.23 -3.52 -7.81
C VAL A 32 -12.79 -3.04 -7.60
N GLU A 33 -11.85 -3.47 -8.43
CA GLU A 33 -10.45 -3.05 -8.34
C GLU A 33 -10.27 -1.57 -8.65
N THR A 34 -10.84 -1.09 -9.75
CA THR A 34 -10.81 0.33 -10.12
C THR A 34 -11.48 1.20 -9.05
N ALA A 35 -12.63 0.78 -8.51
CA ALA A 35 -13.29 1.52 -7.43
C ALA A 35 -12.42 1.56 -6.17
N ARG A 36 -11.76 0.45 -5.80
CA ARG A 36 -10.83 0.42 -4.65
C ARG A 36 -9.66 1.37 -4.87
N GLU A 37 -9.08 1.38 -6.07
CA GLU A 37 -7.98 2.27 -6.40
C GLU A 37 -8.40 3.74 -6.38
N ALA A 38 -9.51 4.08 -7.02
CA ALA A 38 -10.05 5.44 -7.04
C ALA A 38 -10.37 5.95 -5.62
N VAL A 39 -10.94 5.10 -4.76
CA VAL A 39 -11.18 5.44 -3.36
C VAL A 39 -9.87 5.66 -2.60
N ARG A 40 -8.86 4.80 -2.78
CA ARG A 40 -7.53 4.99 -2.17
C ARG A 40 -6.91 6.31 -2.62
N ARG A 41 -6.91 6.59 -3.93
CA ARG A 41 -6.36 7.84 -4.50
C ARG A 41 -7.05 9.07 -3.91
N ARG A 42 -8.38 9.09 -3.84
CA ARG A 42 -9.13 10.22 -3.23
C ARG A 42 -8.85 10.37 -1.74
N LYS A 43 -8.70 9.28 -0.99
CA LYS A 43 -8.31 9.33 0.42
C LYS A 43 -6.91 9.93 0.58
N LEU A 44 -5.95 9.52 -0.26
CA LEU A 44 -4.60 10.06 -0.25
C LEU A 44 -4.60 11.54 -0.60
N LEU A 45 -5.30 11.96 -1.66
CA LEU A 45 -5.36 13.38 -2.05
C LEU A 45 -5.92 14.25 -0.92
N ARG A 46 -7.04 13.84 -0.30
CA ARG A 46 -7.59 14.57 0.85
C ARG A 46 -6.64 14.65 2.04
N PHE A 47 -5.82 13.61 2.23
CA PHE A 47 -4.80 13.62 3.27
C PHE A 47 -3.65 14.58 2.94
N LEU A 48 -3.21 14.60 1.68
CA LEU A 48 -2.16 15.53 1.23
C LEU A 48 -2.63 16.99 1.22
N GLU A 49 -3.91 17.24 0.99
CA GLU A 49 -4.54 18.56 1.10
C GLU A 49 -4.72 19.01 2.57
N SER A 50 -4.66 18.09 3.52
CA SER A 50 -4.85 18.43 4.93
C SER A 50 -3.55 18.90 5.56
N ASP A 51 -3.64 19.95 6.39
CA ASP A 51 -2.51 20.43 7.21
C ASP A 51 -2.13 19.45 8.34
N THR A 52 -2.80 18.31 8.44
CA THR A 52 -2.43 17.31 9.46
C THR A 52 -1.06 16.73 9.14
N PRO A 53 -0.09 16.82 10.07
CA PRO A 53 1.24 16.34 9.82
C PRO A 53 1.20 14.82 9.61
N ALA A 54 1.71 14.40 8.46
CA ALA A 54 1.78 12.99 8.08
C ALA A 54 2.74 12.17 8.94
N TRP A 55 3.62 12.86 9.66
CA TRP A 55 4.65 12.31 10.52
C TRP A 55 4.54 12.95 11.90
N LYS A 56 4.57 12.14 12.97
CA LYS A 56 4.53 12.63 14.35
C LYS A 56 5.68 12.02 15.12
N ASP A 57 6.53 12.84 15.71
CA ASP A 57 7.68 12.37 16.48
C ASP A 57 7.26 11.49 17.68
N ALA A 58 6.11 11.80 18.29
CA ALA A 58 5.51 10.99 19.36
C ALA A 58 5.13 9.57 18.93
N ALA A 59 4.93 9.32 17.63
CA ALA A 59 4.65 7.99 17.10
C ALA A 59 5.91 7.17 16.80
N HIS A 60 7.10 7.81 16.87
CA HIS A 60 8.39 7.21 16.53
C HIS A 60 9.43 7.43 17.64
N PRO A 61 9.22 6.85 18.85
CA PRO A 61 10.18 6.98 19.95
C PRO A 61 11.58 6.45 19.60
N GLU A 62 11.68 5.49 18.68
CA GLU A 62 12.92 4.92 18.18
C GLU A 62 13.82 5.92 17.44
N LEU A 63 13.25 7.02 16.93
CA LEU A 63 13.97 8.07 16.20
C LEU A 63 14.33 9.27 17.07
N VAL A 64 13.87 9.32 18.32
CA VAL A 64 14.21 10.35 19.32
C VAL A 64 15.72 10.59 19.45
N PRO A 65 16.59 9.55 19.53
CA PRO A 65 18.03 9.76 19.62
C PRO A 65 18.69 10.18 18.30
N GLY A 66 17.90 10.38 17.24
CA GLY A 66 18.32 10.87 15.93
C GLY A 66 18.33 9.79 14.86
N ALA A 67 17.89 10.15 13.66
CA ALA A 67 17.80 9.24 12.51
C ALA A 67 19.16 8.59 12.16
N ALA A 68 20.26 9.34 12.26
CA ALA A 68 21.59 8.82 11.96
C ALA A 68 21.99 7.66 12.88
N ARG A 69 21.69 7.77 14.18
CA ARG A 69 21.97 6.74 15.17
C ARG A 69 21.09 5.51 14.95
N TRP A 70 19.79 5.72 14.72
CA TRP A 70 18.87 4.64 14.40
C TRP A 70 19.29 3.85 13.15
N VAL A 71 19.67 4.54 12.06
CA VAL A 71 20.19 3.88 10.85
C VAL A 71 21.49 3.11 11.12
N HIS A 72 22.37 3.65 11.96
CA HIS A 72 23.61 2.97 12.33
C HIS A 72 23.32 1.66 13.08
N GLU A 73 22.45 1.69 14.09
CA GLU A 73 22.05 0.52 14.86
C GLU A 73 21.37 -0.54 13.97
N LEU A 74 20.50 -0.12 13.05
CA LEU A 74 19.83 -1.00 12.08
C LEU A 74 20.81 -1.72 11.14
N ARG A 75 21.88 -1.04 10.71
CA ARG A 75 22.93 -1.64 9.87
C ARG A 75 23.77 -2.65 10.66
N GLN A 76 24.15 -2.33 11.89
CA GLN A 76 24.88 -3.23 12.78
C GLN A 76 24.09 -4.52 13.05
N GLU A 77 22.78 -4.42 13.28
CA GLU A 77 21.92 -5.59 13.46
C GLU A 77 21.88 -6.46 12.19
N SER A 78 21.84 -5.84 11.01
CA SER A 78 21.85 -6.55 9.73
C SER A 78 23.16 -7.29 9.47
N GLU A 79 24.29 -6.66 9.80
CA GLU A 79 25.62 -7.26 9.65
C GLU A 79 25.89 -8.39 10.64
N SER A 80 25.49 -8.22 11.91
CA SER A 80 25.57 -9.28 12.92
C SER A 80 24.71 -10.51 12.57
N LYS A 81 23.52 -10.31 12.00
CA LYS A 81 22.69 -11.42 11.46
C LYS A 81 23.34 -12.12 10.27
N ARG A 82 24.00 -11.38 9.36
CA ARG A 82 24.72 -11.98 8.22
C ARG A 82 25.94 -12.79 8.66
N THR A 83 26.73 -12.27 9.59
CA THR A 83 27.93 -12.94 10.10
C THR A 83 27.58 -14.20 10.91
N SER A 84 26.53 -14.17 11.73
CA SER A 84 26.05 -15.35 12.46
C SER A 84 25.53 -16.45 11.53
N LYS A 85 24.81 -16.11 10.45
CA LYS A 85 24.40 -17.07 9.41
C LYS A 85 25.60 -17.69 8.68
N ARG A 86 26.60 -16.91 8.29
CA ARG A 86 27.85 -17.43 7.68
C ARG A 86 28.62 -18.36 8.61
N ARG A 87 28.60 -18.12 9.92
CA ARG A 87 29.22 -19.01 10.92
C ARG A 87 28.47 -20.33 11.07
N ARG A 88 27.13 -20.30 11.01
CA ARG A 88 26.29 -21.50 11.07
C ARG A 88 26.34 -22.36 9.81
N SER A 89 26.55 -21.77 8.63
CA SER A 89 26.67 -22.53 7.37
C SER A 89 28.05 -23.16 7.15
N LYS A 90 29.03 -22.84 7.99
CA LYS A 90 30.41 -23.36 7.92
C LYS A 90 30.67 -24.51 8.92
N LYS A 91 29.66 -24.87 9.71
CA LYS A 91 29.67 -25.97 10.68
C LYS A 91 28.72 -27.04 10.19
#